data_AF-A0A316DR38-F1
#
_entry.id   AF-A0A316DR38-F1
#
_cell.length_a   1.000
_cell.length_b   1.000
_cell.length_c   1.000
_cell.angle_alpha   90.00
_cell.angle_beta   90.00
_cell.angle_gamma   90.00
#
_symmetry.space_group_name_H-M   'P 1'
#
loop_
_entity.id
_entity.type
_entity.pdbx_description
1 polymer ?
#
loop_
_entity_poly.entity_id
_entity_poly.type
_entity_poly.pdbx_seq_one_letter_code
_entity_poly.pdbx_strand_id
1 'polypeptide(L)' 'MQRVCIYPKDVQLITGKSYRQSVRLVRKIKEELNKTTNEFLTIDEFCAYAGIKYEQVSHLILG' A
#
# COMPACT_ATOMS: atom_id res chain seq x y z
N MET A 1 -7.99 -5.56 -16.09
CA MET A 1 -7.24 -6.40 -15.12
C MET A 1 -7.11 -5.62 -13.83
N GLN A 2 -7.53 -6.15 -12.68
CA GLN A 2 -7.45 -5.43 -11.39
C GLN A 2 -6.16 -5.83 -10.66
N ARG A 3 -5.38 -4.84 -10.18
CA ARG A 3 -4.17 -5.11 -9.38
C ARG A 3 -4.58 -5.50 -7.96
N VAL A 4 -3.97 -6.54 -7.40
CA VAL A 4 -4.17 -6.99 -6.01
C VAL A 4 -3.09 -6.43 -5.07
N CYS A 5 -1.88 -6.23 -5.60
CA CYS A 5 -0.72 -5.74 -4.86
C CYS A 5 -0.63 -4.22 -4.90
N ILE A 6 -0.09 -3.63 -3.83
CA ILE A 6 0.16 -2.19 -3.72
C ILE A 6 1.65 -1.88 -3.63
N TYR A 7 2.08 -0.83 -4.34
CA TYR A 7 3.49 -0.43 -4.39
C TYR A 7 3.71 0.95 -3.76
N PRO A 8 4.98 1.32 -3.43
CA PRO A 8 5.27 2.63 -2.85
C PRO A 8 4.76 3.82 -3.67
N LYS A 9 4.65 3.72 -5.00
CA LYS A 9 4.06 4.77 -5.84
C LYS A 9 2.55 4.94 -5.60
N ASP A 10 1.84 3.84 -5.44
CA ASP A 10 0.40 3.86 -5.12
C ASP A 10 0.22 4.48 -3.72
N VAL A 11 0.99 4.02 -2.73
CA VAL A 11 0.97 4.58 -1.36
C VAL A 11 1.31 6.07 -1.34
N GLN A 12 2.24 6.51 -2.19
CA GLN A 12 2.56 7.92 -2.37
C GLN A 12 1.35 8.73 -2.83
N LEU A 13 0.65 8.25 -3.86
CA LEU A 13 -0.54 8.89 -4.41
C LEU A 13 -1.67 8.96 -3.37
N ILE A 14 -1.90 7.86 -2.65
CA ILE A 14 -2.99 7.74 -1.67
C ILE A 14 -2.75 8.62 -0.44
N THR A 15 -1.51 8.70 0.04
CA THR A 15 -1.20 9.36 1.32
C THR A 15 -0.66 10.78 1.16
N GLY A 16 -0.32 11.21 -0.06
CA GLY A 16 0.35 12.49 -0.33
C GLY A 16 1.78 12.60 0.24
N LYS A 17 2.33 11.50 0.78
CA LYS A 17 3.69 11.48 1.33
C LYS A 17 4.74 11.54 0.22
N SER A 18 5.98 11.83 0.56
CA SER A 18 7.09 11.67 -0.38
C SER A 18 7.33 10.19 -0.71
N TYR A 19 7.86 9.89 -1.90
CA TYR A 19 8.18 8.51 -2.30
C TYR A 19 9.02 7.76 -1.26
N ARG A 20 10.04 8.43 -0.68
CA ARG A 20 10.90 7.84 0.37
C ARG A 20 10.09 7.44 1.61
N GLN A 21 9.14 8.27 2.05
CA GLN A 21 8.27 7.95 3.17
C GLN A 21 7.32 6.80 2.84
N SER A 22 6.81 6.73 1.61
CA SER A 22 5.98 5.62 1.15
C SER A 22 6.74 4.29 1.15
N VAL A 23 7.99 4.27 0.69
CA VAL A 23 8.85 3.07 0.78
C VAL A 23 9.04 2.63 2.23
N ARG A 24 9.32 3.57 3.13
CA ARG A 24 9.47 3.28 4.57
C ARG A 24 8.17 2.72 5.17
N LEU A 25 7.02 3.29 4.79
CA LEU A 25 5.72 2.83 5.27
C LEU A 25 5.43 1.41 4.78
N VAL A 26 5.59 1.12 3.48
CA VAL A 26 5.39 -0.23 2.94
C VAL A 26 6.29 -1.24 3.63
N ARG A 27 7.57 -0.89 3.86
CA ARG A 27 8.50 -1.79 4.57
C ARG A 27 8.06 -2.04 6.00
N LYS A 28 7.68 -1.00 6.73
CA LYS A 28 7.17 -1.10 8.10
C LYS A 28 5.93 -2.00 8.19
N ILE A 29 4.97 -1.82 7.27
CA ILE A 29 3.76 -2.65 7.25
C ILE A 29 4.12 -4.12 7.00
N LYS A 30 5.00 -4.39 6.04
CA LYS A 30 5.48 -5.76 5.77
C LYS A 30 6.18 -6.38 6.99
N GLU A 31 7.04 -5.61 7.66
CA GLU A 31 7.73 -6.04 8.89
C GLU A 31 6.71 -6.39 10.00
N GLU A 32 5.71 -5.54 10.25
CA GLU A 32 4.69 -5.77 11.29
C GLU A 32 3.73 -6.93 10.95
N LEU A 33 3.50 -7.20 9.66
CA LEU A 33 2.76 -8.38 9.18
C LEU A 33 3.62 -9.65 9.10
N ASN A 34 4.88 -9.62 9.55
CA ASN A 34 5.85 -10.72 9.44
C ASN A 34 6.04 -11.25 8.01
N LYS A 35 5.90 -10.37 7.01
CA LYS A 35 6.11 -10.73 5.61
C LYS A 35 7.58 -10.74 5.24
N THR A 36 7.96 -11.73 4.44
CA THR A 36 9.28 -11.82 3.82
C THR A 36 9.48 -10.75 2.75
N THR A 37 10.74 -10.53 2.37
CA THR A 37 11.10 -9.57 1.31
C THR A 37 10.39 -9.86 -0.02
N ASN A 38 10.16 -11.15 -0.32
CA ASN A 38 9.55 -11.59 -1.58
C ASN A 38 8.02 -11.55 -1.58
N GLU A 39 7.38 -11.49 -0.41
CA GLU A 39 5.92 -11.41 -0.33
C GLU A 39 5.42 -10.02 -0.70
N PHE A 40 4.32 -9.95 -1.43
CA PHE A 40 3.70 -8.67 -1.78
C PHE A 40 2.86 -8.12 -0.62
N LEU A 41 2.73 -6.79 -0.56
CA LEU A 41 1.71 -6.14 0.25
C LEU A 41 0.45 -5.99 -0.62
N THR A 42 -0.69 -6.45 -0.13
CA THR A 42 -1.96 -6.30 -0.85
C THR A 42 -2.60 -4.95 -0.57
N ILE A 43 -3.51 -4.52 -1.44
CA ILE A 43 -4.31 -3.31 -1.22
C ILE A 43 -5.12 -3.44 0.07
N ASP A 44 -5.71 -4.61 0.33
CA ASP A 44 -6.52 -4.87 1.52
C ASP A 44 -5.71 -4.80 2.80
N GLU A 45 -4.51 -5.37 2.82
CA GLU A 45 -3.59 -5.29 3.97
C GLU A 45 -3.19 -3.85 4.27
N PHE A 46 -2.88 -3.08 3.22
CA PHE A 46 -2.60 -1.67 3.38
C PHE A 46 -3.81 -0.89 3.90
N CYS A 47 -5.00 -1.14 3.36
CA CYS A 47 -6.25 -0.49 3.78
C CYS A 47 -6.55 -0.79 5.26
N ALA A 48 -6.47 -2.05 5.65
CA ALA A 48 -6.66 -2.50 7.03
C ALA A 48 -5.65 -1.86 7.98
N TYR A 49 -4.37 -1.79 7.59
CA TYR A 49 -3.32 -1.17 8.39
C TYR A 49 -3.49 0.35 8.51
N ALA A 50 -3.77 1.03 7.39
CA ALA A 50 -3.83 2.48 7.31
C ALA A 50 -5.16 3.07 7.81
N GLY A 51 -6.16 2.23 8.09
CA GLY A 51 -7.51 2.67 8.46
C GLY A 51 -8.24 3.38 7.30
N ILE A 52 -7.91 3.03 6.06
CA ILE A 52 -8.48 3.62 4.84
C ILE A 52 -9.43 2.60 4.21
N LYS A 53 -10.60 3.02 3.76
CA LYS A 53 -11.54 2.12 3.09
C LYS A 53 -11.14 1.90 1.63
N TYR A 54 -11.30 0.68 1.12
CA TYR A 54 -10.93 0.31 -0.24
C TYR A 54 -11.54 1.24 -1.30
N GLU A 55 -12.79 1.67 -1.12
CA GLU A 55 -13.51 2.55 -2.05
C GLU A 55 -12.80 3.91 -2.22
N GLN A 56 -12.16 4.40 -1.15
CA GLN A 56 -11.40 5.65 -1.16
C GLN A 56 -10.05 5.51 -1.90
N VAL A 57 -9.59 4.29 -2.15
CA VAL A 57 -8.30 4.01 -2.76
C VAL A 57 -8.45 3.57 -4.21
N SER A 58 -9.47 2.75 -4.49
CA SER A 58 -9.70 2.08 -5.76
C SER A 58 -9.60 3.02 -6.97
N HIS A 59 -10.23 4.19 -6.92
CA HIS A 59 -10.24 5.17 -8.01
C HIS A 59 -8.89 5.87 -8.25
N LEU A 60 -7.96 5.83 -7.29
CA LEU A 60 -6.63 6.44 -7.42
C LEU A 60 -5.63 5.49 -8.08
N ILE A 61 -5.83 4.18 -7.94
CA ILE A 61 -4.86 3.16 -8.36
C ILE A 61 -5.35 2.30 -9.54
N LEU A 62 -6.64 2.38 -9.86
CA LEU A 62 -7.26 1.75 -11.03
C LEU A 62 -7.41 2.79 -12.13
N GLY A 63 -6.29 3.05 -12.83
CA GLY A 63 -6.22 3.75 -14.11
C GLY A 63 -5.70 2.81 -15.18
#